data_AF-A0A921UZV7-F1
#
_entry.id   AF-A0A921UZV7-F1
#
_cell.length_a   1.000
_cell.length_b   1.000
_cell.length_c   1.000
_cell.angle_alpha   90.00
_cell.angle_beta   90.00
_cell.angle_gamma   90.00
#
_symmetry.space_group_name_H-M   'P 1'
#
loop_
_entity.id
_entity.type
_entity.pdbx_description
1 polymer ?
#
loop_
_entity_poly.entity_id
_entity_poly.type
_entity_poly.pdbx_seq_one_letter_code
_entity_poly.pdbx_strand_id
1 'polypeptide(L)'
;MTMYKSTKLRPCLVEEIKKLATSRSQTSCSSSNQKKDKRIAGEAEQWEEVAMAASIEVNNEYGYVVLVLVAYAVLNFWMSFQVGKARRKYKVFYPTMYAVESENKDAKLFNCVQRGHQNSLEMMPLFFVVLLLGGLQHPVVAAGLGALYTVARFFYFTGYATGVPANRTKIGRLIIPAGVG
;
A
#
# COMPACT_ATOMS: atom_id res chain seq x y z
N MET A 1 70.07 -6.08 -64.70
CA MET A 1 69.52 -7.46 -64.66
C MET A 1 69.10 -7.74 -63.22
N THR A 2 67.89 -7.31 -62.84
CA THR A 2 67.38 -7.42 -61.47
C THR A 2 65.96 -8.00 -61.52
N MET A 3 65.87 -9.32 -61.50
CA MET A 3 64.62 -10.08 -61.44
C MET A 3 64.32 -10.42 -59.98
N TYR A 4 63.46 -9.64 -59.32
CA TYR A 4 62.86 -10.04 -58.04
C TYR A 4 61.75 -11.06 -58.33
N LYS A 5 62.08 -12.33 -58.11
CA LYS A 5 61.23 -13.48 -58.39
C LYS A 5 60.24 -13.66 -57.25
N SER A 6 58.96 -13.46 -57.55
CA SER A 6 57.81 -13.72 -56.69
C SER A 6 57.85 -15.13 -56.09
N THR A 7 58.11 -15.23 -54.78
CA THR A 7 58.06 -16.49 -54.04
C THR A 7 56.60 -16.84 -53.78
N LYS A 8 56.03 -17.65 -54.69
CA LYS A 8 54.70 -18.26 -54.58
C LYS A 8 54.62 -19.08 -53.28
N LEU A 9 54.03 -18.50 -52.23
CA LEU A 9 53.67 -19.23 -51.01
C LEU A 9 52.67 -20.34 -51.40
N ARG A 10 52.93 -21.57 -50.93
CA ARG A 10 52.12 -22.74 -51.28
C ARG A 10 50.65 -22.51 -50.89
N PRO A 11 49.68 -22.87 -51.75
CA PRO A 11 48.25 -22.67 -51.50
C PRO A 11 47.76 -23.37 -50.22
N CYS A 12 48.45 -24.43 -49.80
CA CYS A 12 48.17 -25.16 -48.55
C CYS A 12 48.33 -24.30 -47.29
N LEU A 13 49.29 -23.36 -47.26
CA LEU A 13 49.56 -22.52 -46.08
C LEU A 13 48.50 -21.42 -45.92
N VAL A 14 47.95 -20.91 -47.03
CA VAL A 14 46.91 -19.88 -47.03
C VAL A 14 45.56 -20.45 -46.55
N GLU A 15 45.27 -21.70 -46.90
CA GLU A 15 44.08 -22.43 -46.43
C GLU A 15 44.13 -22.72 -44.93
N GLU A 16 45.28 -23.13 -44.38
CA GLU A 16 45.44 -23.33 -42.93
C GLU A 16 45.26 -22.04 -42.14
N ILE A 17 45.86 -20.93 -42.60
CA ILE A 17 45.74 -19.64 -41.91
C ILE A 17 44.28 -19.14 -41.91
N LYS A 18 43.54 -19.36 -43.01
CA LYS A 18 42.10 -19.06 -43.05
C LYS A 18 41.30 -19.92 -42.09
N LYS A 19 41.57 -21.22 -42.00
CA LYS A 19 40.88 -22.13 -41.05
C LYS A 19 41.14 -21.75 -39.59
N LEU A 20 42.35 -21.33 -39.25
CA LEU A 20 42.72 -20.87 -37.91
C LEU A 20 42.11 -19.50 -37.56
N ALA A 21 41.96 -18.61 -38.53
CA ALA A 21 41.27 -17.32 -38.33
C ALA A 21 39.75 -17.50 -38.12
N THR A 22 39.12 -18.41 -38.87
CA THR A 22 37.70 -18.72 -38.73
C THR A 22 37.37 -19.39 -37.38
N SER A 23 38.19 -20.34 -36.91
CA SER A 23 37.95 -21.02 -35.62
C SER A 23 38.15 -20.10 -34.40
N ARG A 24 39.07 -19.13 -34.49
CA ARG A 24 39.31 -18.15 -33.41
C ARG A 24 38.23 -17.05 -33.34
N SER A 25 37.57 -16.71 -34.46
CA SER A 25 36.46 -15.75 -34.45
C SER A 25 35.15 -16.34 -33.89
N GLN A 26 34.91 -17.64 -34.14
CA GLN A 26 33.71 -18.33 -33.65
C GLN A 26 33.77 -18.57 -32.14
N THR A 27 34.95 -18.81 -31.58
CA THR A 27 35.10 -19.08 -30.14
C THR A 27 34.95 -17.82 -29.26
N SER A 28 35.38 -16.63 -29.71
CA SER A 28 35.19 -15.40 -28.92
C SER A 28 33.76 -14.84 -29.00
N CYS A 29 33.10 -14.98 -30.16
CA CYS A 29 31.72 -14.53 -30.34
C CYS A 29 30.70 -15.50 -29.68
N SER A 30 30.99 -16.80 -29.64
CA SER A 30 30.13 -17.78 -28.98
C SER A 30 30.18 -17.66 -27.45
N SER A 31 31.36 -17.35 -26.87
CA SER A 31 31.51 -17.21 -25.42
C SER A 31 30.87 -15.92 -24.85
N SER A 32 30.86 -14.83 -25.62
CA SER A 32 30.18 -13.58 -25.21
C SER A 32 28.66 -13.66 -25.35
N ASN A 33 28.14 -14.31 -26.39
CA ASN A 33 26.70 -14.57 -26.55
C ASN A 33 26.19 -15.51 -25.45
N GLN A 34 26.90 -16.59 -25.16
CA GLN A 34 26.50 -17.54 -24.11
C GLN A 34 26.50 -16.91 -22.71
N LYS A 35 27.41 -15.96 -22.42
CA LYS A 35 27.43 -15.23 -21.13
C LYS A 35 26.32 -14.19 -21.05
N LYS A 36 25.92 -13.60 -22.18
CA LYS A 36 24.80 -12.65 -22.27
C LYS A 36 23.49 -13.40 -22.10
N ASP A 37 23.31 -14.52 -22.78
CA ASP A 37 22.11 -15.37 -22.71
C ASP A 37 21.88 -15.93 -21.30
N LYS A 38 22.94 -16.37 -20.61
CA LYS A 38 22.84 -16.81 -19.19
C LYS A 38 22.46 -15.69 -18.23
N ARG A 39 22.88 -14.44 -18.51
CA ARG A 39 22.48 -13.28 -17.70
C ARG A 39 21.03 -12.90 -17.96
N ILE A 40 20.59 -12.94 -19.21
CA ILE A 40 19.19 -12.68 -19.59
C ILE A 40 18.27 -13.77 -19.04
N ALA A 41 18.69 -15.04 -19.05
CA ALA A 41 17.94 -16.14 -18.45
C ALA A 41 17.81 -15.97 -16.93
N GLY A 42 18.90 -15.64 -16.22
CA GLY A 42 18.85 -15.38 -14.78
C GLY A 42 18.05 -14.11 -14.43
N GLU A 43 18.10 -13.07 -15.27
CA GLU A 43 17.28 -11.87 -15.09
C GLU A 43 15.79 -12.18 -15.35
N ALA A 44 15.47 -13.01 -16.36
CA ALA A 44 14.11 -13.47 -16.64
C ALA A 44 13.55 -14.39 -15.54
N GLU A 45 14.34 -15.33 -15.02
CA GLU A 45 13.96 -16.15 -13.85
C GLU A 45 13.76 -15.27 -12.62
N GLN A 46 14.59 -14.24 -12.43
CA GLN A 46 14.39 -13.26 -11.36
C GLN A 46 13.10 -12.47 -11.56
N TRP A 47 12.78 -12.04 -12.79
CA TRP A 47 11.52 -11.36 -13.10
C TRP A 47 10.30 -12.30 -12.94
N GLU A 48 10.44 -13.59 -13.22
CA GLU A 48 9.39 -14.59 -12.95
C GLU A 48 9.23 -14.84 -11.44
N GLU A 49 10.29 -14.88 -10.63
CA GLU A 49 10.14 -14.99 -9.17
C GLU A 49 9.48 -13.76 -8.53
N VAL A 50 9.83 -12.52 -8.95
CA VAL A 50 9.09 -11.33 -8.47
C VAL A 50 7.66 -11.27 -9.00
N ALA A 51 7.41 -11.77 -10.21
CA ALA A 51 6.04 -11.86 -10.75
C ALA A 51 5.21 -12.92 -10.02
N MET A 52 5.81 -14.08 -9.68
CA MET A 52 5.15 -15.16 -8.94
C MET A 52 4.94 -14.79 -7.46
N ALA A 53 5.84 -14.02 -6.85
CA ALA A 53 5.62 -13.39 -5.55
C ALA A 53 4.50 -12.34 -5.56
N ALA A 54 4.14 -11.83 -6.75
CA ALA A 54 3.00 -10.93 -6.96
C ALA A 54 1.68 -11.66 -7.30
N SER A 55 1.66 -12.99 -7.28
CA SER A 55 0.41 -13.76 -7.33
C SER A 55 -0.15 -13.86 -5.91
N ILE A 56 -0.79 -12.78 -5.44
CA ILE A 56 -1.66 -12.87 -4.27
C ILE A 56 -2.87 -13.66 -4.73
N GLU A 57 -2.94 -14.95 -4.38
CA GLU A 57 -4.18 -15.72 -4.45
C GLU A 57 -5.16 -15.11 -3.44
N VAL A 58 -5.93 -14.14 -3.90
CA VAL A 58 -6.95 -13.49 -3.09
C VAL A 58 -8.08 -14.50 -2.88
N ASN A 59 -8.12 -15.08 -1.68
CA ASN A 59 -9.25 -15.90 -1.25
C ASN A 59 -10.56 -15.13 -1.48
N ASN A 60 -11.61 -15.81 -1.96
CA ASN A 60 -12.93 -15.19 -2.22
C ASN A 60 -13.48 -14.46 -0.97
N GLU A 61 -13.12 -14.95 0.22
CA GLU A 61 -13.49 -14.37 1.51
C GLU A 61 -12.81 -13.02 1.83
N TYR A 62 -11.72 -12.67 1.15
CA TYR A 62 -11.06 -11.38 1.33
C TYR A 62 -11.96 -10.20 0.92
N GLY A 63 -13.01 -10.46 0.11
CA GLY A 63 -14.04 -9.48 -0.20
C GLY A 63 -14.71 -8.87 1.04
N TYR A 64 -14.84 -9.62 2.14
CA TYR A 64 -15.38 -9.10 3.40
C TYR A 64 -14.48 -8.03 4.02
N VAL A 65 -13.16 -8.19 3.92
CA VAL A 65 -12.17 -7.22 4.41
C VAL A 65 -12.29 -5.91 3.64
N VAL A 66 -12.44 -6.00 2.31
CA VAL A 66 -12.63 -4.84 1.43
C VAL A 66 -13.95 -4.13 1.73
N LEU A 67 -15.04 -4.87 1.97
CA LEU A 67 -16.33 -4.28 2.36
C LEU A 67 -16.22 -3.49 3.66
N VAL A 68 -15.51 -4.01 4.66
CA VAL A 68 -15.28 -3.32 5.93
C VAL A 68 -14.43 -2.06 5.74
N LEU A 69 -13.41 -2.12 4.90
CA LEU A 69 -12.59 -0.95 4.55
C LEU A 69 -13.43 0.16 3.92
N VAL A 70 -14.27 -0.19 2.93
CA VAL A 70 -15.18 0.75 2.27
C VAL A 70 -16.21 1.30 3.26
N ALA A 71 -16.78 0.46 4.12
CA ALA A 71 -17.72 0.89 5.15
C ALA A 71 -17.08 1.90 6.12
N TYR A 72 -15.82 1.69 6.53
CA TYR A 72 -15.10 2.64 7.37
C TYR A 72 -14.81 3.96 6.64
N ALA A 73 -14.52 3.92 5.34
CA ALA A 73 -14.36 5.13 4.52
C ALA A 73 -15.66 5.94 4.46
N VAL A 74 -16.80 5.29 4.21
CA VAL A 74 -18.14 5.91 4.23
C VAL A 74 -18.44 6.54 5.60
N LEU A 75 -18.10 5.84 6.69
CA LEU A 75 -18.22 6.38 8.04
C LEU A 75 -17.40 7.66 8.25
N ASN A 76 -16.17 7.72 7.74
CA ASN A 76 -15.34 8.93 7.82
C ASN A 76 -15.91 10.09 7.01
N PHE A 77 -16.45 9.82 5.82
CA PHE A 77 -17.17 10.83 5.04
C PHE A 77 -18.39 11.38 5.79
N TRP A 78 -19.16 10.51 6.44
CA TRP A 78 -20.28 10.92 7.29
C TRP A 78 -19.84 11.83 8.45
N MET A 79 -18.75 11.48 9.15
CA MET A 79 -18.19 12.32 10.21
C MET A 79 -17.74 13.69 9.69
N SER A 80 -17.11 13.73 8.51
CA SER A 80 -16.70 14.97 7.85
C SER A 80 -17.90 15.87 7.51
N PHE A 81 -19.00 15.28 7.02
CA PHE A 81 -20.25 16.02 6.77
C PHE A 81 -20.83 16.60 8.06
N GLN A 82 -20.80 15.85 9.17
CA GLN A 82 -21.25 16.32 10.48
C GLN A 82 -20.40 17.48 11.01
N VAL A 83 -19.08 17.43 10.81
CA VAL A 83 -18.18 18.57 11.09
C VAL A 83 -18.56 19.77 10.22
N GLY A 84 -18.80 19.58 8.92
CA GLY A 84 -19.23 20.66 8.02
C GLY A 84 -20.58 21.30 8.44
N LYS A 85 -21.54 20.47 8.85
CA LYS A 85 -22.83 20.93 9.40
C LYS A 85 -22.62 21.71 10.70
N ALA A 86 -21.74 21.23 11.57
CA ALA A 86 -21.38 21.93 12.82
C ALA A 86 -20.69 23.27 12.55
N ARG A 87 -19.77 23.35 11.56
CA ARG A 87 -19.15 24.62 11.13
C ARG A 87 -20.18 25.67 10.74
N ARG A 88 -21.18 25.26 9.95
CA ARG A 88 -22.29 26.15 9.55
C ARG A 88 -23.16 26.56 10.74
N LYS A 89 -23.47 25.62 11.65
CA LYS A 89 -24.30 25.88 12.84
C LYS A 89 -23.65 26.88 13.81
N TYR A 90 -22.35 26.72 14.06
CA TYR A 90 -21.58 27.54 15.00
C TYR A 90 -20.84 28.71 14.34
N LYS A 91 -21.07 28.95 13.04
CA LYS A 91 -20.47 30.06 12.26
C LYS A 91 -18.93 30.12 12.36
N VAL A 92 -18.28 28.96 12.43
CA VAL A 92 -16.81 28.88 12.46
C VAL A 92 -16.29 28.87 11.03
N PHE A 93 -15.82 30.03 10.56
CA PHE A 93 -15.22 30.17 9.24
C PHE A 93 -13.80 29.60 9.19
N TYR A 94 -13.40 29.14 8.00
CA TYR A 94 -12.00 28.85 7.73
C TYR A 94 -11.18 30.15 7.84
N PRO A 95 -9.93 30.14 8.35
CA PRO A 95 -9.06 28.99 8.64
C PRO A 95 -9.19 28.40 10.06
N THR A 96 -10.11 28.90 10.88
CA THR A 96 -10.19 28.55 12.30
C THR A 96 -10.61 27.08 12.50
N MET A 97 -9.74 26.31 13.17
CA MET A 97 -9.96 24.87 13.39
C MET A 97 -10.87 24.61 14.60
N TYR A 98 -10.64 25.35 15.69
CA TYR A 98 -11.35 25.24 16.95
C TYR A 98 -12.01 26.59 17.28
N ALA A 99 -13.26 26.54 17.74
CA ALA A 99 -13.96 27.73 18.23
C ALA A 99 -13.36 28.15 19.58
N VAL A 100 -13.17 29.46 19.76
CA VAL A 100 -12.71 30.03 21.03
C VAL A 100 -13.90 30.15 21.97
N GLU A 101 -13.76 29.65 23.20
CA GLU A 101 -14.85 29.61 24.20
C GLU A 101 -15.28 31.01 24.67
N SER A 102 -14.42 32.02 24.52
CA SER A 102 -14.75 33.42 24.79
C SER A 102 -15.70 34.03 23.75
N GLU A 103 -15.72 33.52 22.53
CA GLU A 103 -16.51 34.08 21.43
C GLU A 103 -17.86 33.36 21.25
N ASN A 104 -17.96 32.09 21.65
CA ASN A 104 -19.16 31.28 21.47
C ASN A 104 -19.42 30.38 22.68
N LYS A 105 -20.62 30.50 23.27
CA LYS A 105 -21.07 29.64 24.39
C LYS A 105 -21.12 28.15 24.03
N ASP A 106 -21.29 27.84 22.74
CA ASP A 106 -21.31 26.47 22.23
C ASP A 106 -19.98 26.02 21.59
N ALA A 107 -18.90 26.78 21.77
CA ALA A 107 -17.58 26.46 21.20
C ALA A 107 -17.11 25.03 21.56
N LYS A 108 -17.42 24.60 22.78
CA LYS A 108 -17.08 23.28 23.30
C LYS A 108 -17.73 22.15 22.49
N LEU A 109 -18.99 22.31 22.06
CA LEU A 109 -19.71 21.32 21.25
C LEU A 109 -19.03 21.14 19.89
N PHE A 110 -18.70 22.27 19.24
CA PHE A 110 -17.99 22.25 17.96
C PHE A 110 -16.60 21.61 18.10
N ASN A 111 -15.84 22.01 19.12
CA ASN A 111 -14.50 21.49 19.37
C ASN A 111 -14.54 19.99 19.66
N CYS A 112 -15.57 19.52 20.36
CA CYS A 112 -15.78 18.10 20.57
C CYS A 112 -16.00 17.37 19.23
N VAL A 113 -16.97 17.78 18.42
CA VAL A 113 -17.24 17.15 17.11
C VAL A 113 -15.99 17.12 16.22
N GLN A 114 -15.26 18.24 16.15
CA GLN A 114 -14.01 18.36 15.40
C GLN A 114 -12.93 17.40 15.92
N ARG A 115 -12.70 17.35 17.23
CA ARG A 115 -11.68 16.48 17.85
C ARG A 115 -12.03 15.00 17.70
N GLY A 116 -13.31 14.66 17.79
CA GLY A 116 -13.82 13.30 17.59
C GLY A 116 -13.50 12.78 16.19
N HIS A 117 -13.74 13.58 15.15
CA HIS A 117 -13.40 13.22 13.77
C HIS A 117 -11.87 13.11 13.57
N GLN A 118 -11.09 14.05 14.11
CA GLN A 118 -9.63 14.01 14.02
C GLN A 118 -9.03 12.77 14.68
N ASN A 119 -9.55 12.33 15.82
CA ASN A 119 -9.07 11.10 16.47
C ASN A 119 -9.30 9.84 15.61
N SER A 120 -10.37 9.83 14.82
CA SER A 120 -10.63 8.75 13.86
C SER A 120 -9.66 8.80 12.68
N LEU A 121 -9.28 10.00 12.21
CA LEU A 121 -8.29 10.18 11.14
C LEU A 121 -6.87 9.81 11.59
N GLU A 122 -6.50 10.14 12.83
CA GLU A 122 -5.20 9.78 13.42
C GLU A 122 -4.99 8.25 13.45
N MET A 123 -6.07 7.49 13.70
CA MET A 123 -6.01 6.03 13.84
C MET A 123 -6.37 5.27 12.55
N MET A 124 -6.99 5.93 11.57
CA MET A 124 -7.39 5.34 10.29
C MET A 124 -6.24 4.61 9.55
N PRO A 125 -5.04 5.21 9.35
CA PRO A 125 -3.99 4.53 8.60
C PRO A 125 -3.51 3.26 9.30
N LEU A 126 -3.36 3.30 10.63
CA LEU A 126 -3.01 2.12 11.42
C LEU A 126 -4.09 1.04 11.33
N PHE A 127 -5.36 1.43 11.42
CA PHE A 127 -6.49 0.51 11.27
C PHE A 127 -6.47 -0.18 9.91
N PHE A 128 -6.28 0.55 8.81
CA PHE A 128 -6.23 -0.03 7.48
C PHE A 128 -5.06 -0.98 7.27
N VAL A 129 -3.87 -0.63 7.77
CA VAL A 129 -2.69 -1.51 7.68
C VAL A 129 -2.96 -2.82 8.42
N VAL A 130 -3.47 -2.77 9.65
CA VAL A 130 -3.74 -3.97 10.45
C VAL A 130 -4.88 -4.80 9.83
N LEU A 131 -5.93 -4.15 9.32
CA LEU A 131 -7.06 -4.83 8.68
C LEU A 131 -6.64 -5.55 7.39
N LEU A 132 -5.86 -4.89 6.54
CA LEU A 132 -5.40 -5.46 5.27
C LEU A 132 -4.37 -6.57 5.51
N LEU A 133 -3.35 -6.33 6.33
CA LEU A 133 -2.32 -7.34 6.63
C LEU A 133 -2.89 -8.53 7.40
N GLY A 134 -3.74 -8.29 8.40
CA GLY A 134 -4.41 -9.37 9.14
C GLY A 134 -5.42 -10.14 8.26
N GLY A 135 -6.03 -9.46 7.30
CA GLY A 135 -6.96 -10.05 6.34
C GLY A 135 -6.30 -11.01 5.36
N LEU A 136 -4.98 -10.89 5.11
CA LEU A 136 -4.26 -11.81 4.21
C LEU A 136 -4.21 -13.24 4.76
N GLN A 137 -4.02 -13.40 6.08
CA GLN A 137 -3.99 -14.71 6.73
C GLN A 137 -5.37 -15.17 7.21
N HIS A 138 -6.17 -14.25 7.76
CA HIS A 138 -7.46 -14.58 8.39
C HIS A 138 -8.56 -13.58 7.97
N PRO A 139 -9.12 -13.69 6.75
CA PRO A 139 -10.04 -12.70 6.19
C PRO A 139 -11.34 -12.55 7.01
N VAL A 140 -11.94 -13.66 7.46
CA VAL A 140 -13.21 -13.64 8.21
C VAL A 140 -13.03 -12.99 9.59
N VAL A 141 -11.96 -13.34 10.31
CA VAL A 141 -11.68 -12.78 11.65
C VAL A 141 -11.33 -11.30 11.55
N ALA A 142 -10.47 -10.93 10.59
CA ALA A 142 -10.10 -9.54 10.34
C ALA A 142 -11.33 -8.69 9.98
N ALA A 143 -12.22 -9.20 9.11
CA ALA A 143 -13.47 -8.53 8.77
C ALA A 143 -14.40 -8.38 9.98
N GLY A 144 -14.55 -9.41 10.80
CA GLY A 144 -15.37 -9.35 12.02
C GLY A 144 -14.87 -8.30 13.01
N LEU A 145 -13.56 -8.29 13.30
CA LEU A 145 -12.93 -7.30 14.17
C LEU A 145 -12.97 -5.89 13.59
N GLY A 146 -12.79 -5.75 12.28
CA GLY A 146 -12.88 -4.47 11.58
C GLY A 146 -14.30 -3.89 11.56
N ALA A 147 -15.32 -4.74 11.38
CA ALA A 147 -16.72 -4.34 11.47
C ALA A 147 -17.06 -3.89 12.90
N LEU A 148 -16.64 -4.66 13.91
CA LEU A 148 -16.78 -4.31 15.32
C LEU A 148 -16.14 -2.95 15.63
N TYR A 149 -14.92 -2.71 15.14
CA TYR A 149 -14.23 -1.44 15.29
C TYR A 149 -14.98 -0.29 14.63
N THR A 150 -15.51 -0.49 13.42
CA THR A 150 -16.27 0.51 12.67
C THR A 150 -17.54 0.92 13.44
N VAL A 151 -18.28 -0.05 13.98
CA VAL A 151 -19.47 0.19 14.81
C VAL A 151 -19.09 0.91 16.11
N ALA A 152 -18.03 0.47 16.78
CA ALA A 152 -17.55 1.13 18.00
C ALA A 152 -17.16 2.59 17.73
N ARG A 153 -16.57 2.89 16.57
CA ARG A 153 -16.23 4.26 16.17
C ARG A 153 -17.44 5.13 15.86
N PHE A 154 -18.49 4.57 15.26
CA PHE A 154 -19.76 5.28 15.07
C PHE A 154 -20.35 5.74 16.41
N PHE A 155 -20.40 4.85 17.40
CA PHE A 155 -20.90 5.20 18.73
C PHE A 155 -19.98 6.14 19.49
N TYR A 156 -18.66 5.95 19.37
CA TYR A 156 -17.67 6.85 19.95
C TYR A 156 -17.89 8.30 19.47
N PHE A 157 -18.00 8.51 18.15
CA PHE A 157 -18.21 9.85 17.58
C PHE A 157 -19.56 10.43 17.98
N THR A 158 -20.63 9.63 17.96
CA THR A 158 -21.97 10.07 18.38
C THR A 158 -21.98 10.48 19.86
N GLY A 159 -21.29 9.73 20.73
CA GLY A 159 -21.11 10.11 22.14
C GLY A 159 -20.28 11.39 22.29
N TYR A 160 -19.22 11.55 21.49
CA TYR A 160 -18.37 12.73 21.51
C TYR A 160 -19.11 14.00 21.04
N ALA A 161 -20.04 13.87 20.08
CA ALA A 161 -20.86 14.96 19.56
C ALA A 161 -21.86 15.55 20.59
N THR A 162 -22.05 14.91 21.74
CA THR A 162 -22.91 15.42 22.83
C THR A 162 -22.31 16.58 23.63
N GLY A 163 -21.04 16.95 23.39
CA GLY A 163 -20.38 18.09 24.06
C GLY A 163 -19.84 17.81 25.45
N VAL A 164 -20.03 16.59 25.97
CA VAL A 164 -19.42 16.12 27.21
C VAL A 164 -18.40 15.04 26.86
N PRO A 165 -17.09 15.29 27.00
CA PRO A 165 -16.04 14.33 26.60
C PRO A 165 -16.12 13.00 27.36
N ALA A 166 -16.71 13.00 28.56
CA ALA A 166 -16.94 11.79 29.37
C ALA A 166 -18.00 10.84 28.78
N ASN A 167 -18.86 11.30 27.86
CA ASN A 167 -19.88 10.45 27.24
C ASN A 167 -19.32 9.52 26.14
N ARG A 168 -18.02 9.63 25.79
CA ARG A 168 -17.33 8.81 24.79
C ARG A 168 -17.41 7.29 25.05
N THR A 169 -17.53 6.89 26.31
CA THR A 169 -17.47 5.49 26.77
C THR A 169 -18.80 4.94 27.27
N LYS A 170 -19.87 5.75 27.36
CA LYS A 170 -21.15 5.29 27.93
C LYS A 170 -21.80 4.18 27.10
N ILE A 171 -21.69 4.26 25.77
CA ILE A 171 -22.17 3.19 24.87
C ILE A 171 -21.07 2.16 24.55
N GLY A 172 -19.78 2.55 24.55
CA GLY A 172 -18.67 1.60 24.32
C GLY A 172 -18.61 0.45 25.35
N ARG A 173 -19.18 0.67 26.55
CA ARG A 173 -19.34 -0.34 27.60
C ARG A 173 -20.29 -1.49 27.23
N LEU A 174 -21.10 -1.34 26.17
CA LEU A 174 -21.98 -2.40 25.67
C LEU A 174 -21.29 -3.33 24.66
N ILE A 175 -20.26 -2.83 23.95
CA ILE A 175 -19.55 -3.58 22.91
C ILE A 175 -18.41 -4.41 23.49
N ILE A 176 -17.75 -3.90 24.54
CA ILE A 176 -16.78 -4.67 25.32
C ILE A 176 -17.45 -5.00 26.66
N PRO A 177 -17.99 -6.23 26.84
CA PRO A 177 -18.39 -6.66 28.17
C PRO A 177 -17.16 -6.55 29.07
N ALA A 178 -17.34 -5.92 30.23
CA ALA A 178 -16.31 -5.64 31.21
C ALA A 178 -15.69 -6.94 31.79
N GLY A 179 -14.84 -7.60 31.01
CA GLY A 179 -14.25 -8.90 31.33
C GLY A 179 -12.82 -9.10 30.79
N VAL A 180 -12.14 -8.03 30.37
CA VAL A 180 -10.70 -8.09 30.08
C VAL A 180 -10.04 -6.80 30.60
N GLY A 181 -9.39 -6.91 31.77
CA GLY A 181 -8.43 -5.94 32.30
C GLY A 181 -9.00 -4.82 33.15
#